data_AF-A0A9X8RDH0-F1
#
_entry.id   AF-A0A9X8RDH0-F1
#
_cell.length_a   1.000
_cell.length_b   1.000
_cell.length_c   1.000
_cell.angle_alpha   90.00
_cell.angle_beta   90.00
_cell.angle_gamma   90.00
#
_symmetry.space_group_name_H-M   'P 1'
#
loop_
_entity.id
_entity.type
_entity.pdbx_description
1 polymer ?
#
loop_
_entity_poly.entity_id
_entity_poly.type
_entity_poly.pdbx_seq_one_letter_code
_entity_poly.pdbx_strand_id
1 'polypeptide(L)'
;MKKKKALSGLMAVSLLTVIPWSSGHAEKPQWTDVNTYEEQDGSKFNSENYDFVKFSQIGSKLKEIEKLSNRVKVEVRGTSADGNPLYVVTIADPTTQGKFGKVKALRKQMFKNPGKAQEWVANNPDFKVPIMINGSIHGTQFVVSDATLQLIGF
;
A
#
# COMPACT_ATOMS: atom_id res chain seq x y z
N MET A 1 -20.72 51.97 -67.65
CA MET A 1 -20.32 52.56 -66.35
C MET A 1 -20.40 51.50 -65.25
N LYS A 2 -19.34 51.36 -64.42
CA LYS A 2 -19.23 50.73 -63.07
C LYS A 2 -19.68 49.24 -62.92
N LYS A 3 -18.75 48.28 -62.83
CA LYS A 3 -18.08 47.69 -61.64
C LYS A 3 -18.92 46.69 -60.79
N LYS A 4 -18.54 45.41 -60.91
CA LYS A 4 -18.46 44.27 -59.95
C LYS A 4 -19.09 44.41 -58.53
N LYS A 5 -19.78 43.33 -58.09
CA LYS A 5 -19.46 42.41 -56.95
C LYS A 5 -20.67 41.46 -56.75
N ALA A 6 -20.61 40.18 -57.16
CA ALA A 6 -20.00 39.03 -56.48
C ALA A 6 -20.68 38.67 -55.13
N LEU A 7 -21.43 37.57 -55.17
CA LEU A 7 -21.37 36.40 -54.27
C LEU A 7 -21.20 36.68 -52.76
N SER A 8 -22.25 36.42 -51.98
CA SER A 8 -22.19 35.76 -50.65
C SER A 8 -23.53 35.92 -49.94
N GLY A 9 -24.28 34.84 -49.73
CA GLY A 9 -25.52 34.93 -48.96
C GLY A 9 -26.24 33.63 -48.63
N LEU A 10 -25.65 32.44 -48.88
CA LEU A 10 -26.30 31.16 -48.61
C LEU A 10 -25.48 30.20 -47.72
N MET A 11 -24.33 30.64 -47.20
CA MET A 11 -23.49 29.84 -46.29
C MET A 11 -23.53 30.39 -44.85
N ALA A 12 -24.72 30.57 -44.29
CA ALA A 12 -24.86 30.95 -42.88
C ALA A 12 -25.86 30.09 -42.08
N VAL A 13 -26.60 29.19 -42.73
CA VAL A 13 -27.64 28.38 -42.06
C VAL A 13 -27.20 26.93 -41.80
N SER A 14 -26.16 26.43 -42.46
CA SER A 14 -25.69 25.04 -42.31
C SER A 14 -24.69 24.79 -41.17
N LEU A 15 -24.21 25.83 -40.47
CA LEU A 15 -23.19 25.69 -39.42
C LEU A 15 -23.74 25.59 -37.99
N LEU A 16 -25.06 25.67 -37.80
CA LEU A 16 -25.69 25.59 -36.47
C LEU A 16 -26.10 24.17 -36.05
N THR A 17 -26.02 23.17 -36.94
CA THR A 17 -26.47 21.78 -36.64
C THR A 17 -25.37 20.84 -36.19
N VAL A 18 -24.12 21.31 -36.08
CA VAL A 18 -22.98 20.50 -35.61
C VAL A 18 -22.34 21.14 -34.38
N ILE A 19 -23.17 21.53 -33.41
CA ILE A 19 -22.69 21.63 -32.03
C ILE A 19 -22.87 20.22 -31.47
N PRO A 20 -21.79 19.44 -31.24
CA PRO A 20 -21.95 18.22 -30.49
C PRO A 20 -22.51 18.61 -29.12
N TRP A 21 -23.75 18.19 -28.82
CA TRP A 21 -24.33 18.20 -27.48
C TRP A 21 -23.57 17.25 -26.52
N SER A 22 -22.28 17.04 -26.73
CA SER A 22 -21.45 16.14 -25.94
C SER A 22 -20.92 16.79 -24.67
N SER A 23 -21.19 18.08 -24.44
CA SER A 23 -20.69 18.82 -23.27
C SER A 23 -21.66 18.84 -22.09
N GLY A 24 -22.36 17.73 -21.80
CA GLY A 24 -23.44 17.74 -20.80
C GLY A 24 -23.55 16.55 -19.86
N HIS A 25 -23.06 15.36 -20.23
CA HIS A 25 -23.27 14.14 -19.43
C HIS A 25 -21.99 13.31 -19.34
N ALA A 26 -20.91 13.89 -18.83
CA ALA A 26 -20.02 13.05 -18.03
C ALA A 26 -20.85 12.66 -16.80
N GLU A 27 -21.24 11.38 -16.67
CA GLU A 27 -21.82 10.89 -15.43
C GLU A 27 -20.93 11.38 -14.29
N LYS A 28 -21.53 12.08 -13.32
CA LYS A 28 -20.77 12.51 -12.15
C LYS A 28 -20.13 11.24 -11.58
N PRO A 29 -18.81 11.24 -11.31
CA PRO A 29 -18.20 10.08 -10.68
C PRO A 29 -19.01 9.73 -9.45
N GLN A 30 -19.57 8.52 -9.43
CA GLN A 30 -20.31 8.03 -8.29
C GLN A 30 -19.30 7.68 -7.21
N TRP A 31 -19.13 8.60 -6.26
CA TRP A 31 -18.32 8.36 -5.09
C TRP A 31 -19.12 7.48 -4.14
N THR A 32 -18.55 6.33 -3.79
CA THR A 32 -19.03 5.54 -2.66
C THR A 32 -18.12 5.85 -1.49
N ASP A 33 -18.68 6.43 -0.42
CA ASP A 33 -17.96 6.59 0.82
C ASP A 33 -17.62 5.20 1.37
N VAL A 34 -16.32 4.95 1.56
CA VAL A 34 -15.83 3.73 2.18
C VAL A 34 -15.89 3.94 3.69
N ASN A 35 -16.77 3.21 4.38
CA ASN A 35 -16.82 3.22 5.84
C ASN A 35 -15.46 2.74 6.38
N THR A 36 -14.80 3.57 7.20
CA THR A 36 -13.51 3.25 7.82
C THR A 36 -13.65 2.47 9.13
N TYR A 37 -14.85 2.39 9.69
CA TYR A 37 -15.12 1.82 11.01
C TYR A 37 -15.58 0.36 10.97
N GLU A 38 -16.03 -0.12 9.80
CA GLU A 38 -16.57 -1.46 9.63
C GLU A 38 -15.78 -2.23 8.58
N GLU A 39 -15.44 -3.48 8.90
CA GLU A 39 -14.84 -4.39 7.94
C GLU A 39 -15.81 -4.65 6.79
N GLN A 40 -15.29 -4.62 5.57
CA GLN A 40 -16.06 -4.86 4.35
C GLN A 40 -15.80 -6.27 3.84
N ASP A 41 -16.74 -6.78 3.05
CA ASP A 41 -16.54 -7.97 2.22
C ASP A 41 -16.28 -7.55 0.77
N GLY A 42 -15.35 -8.23 0.11
CA GLY A 42 -14.97 -7.96 -1.28
C GLY A 42 -14.23 -6.64 -1.49
N SER A 43 -13.20 -6.66 -2.34
CA SER A 43 -12.49 -5.44 -2.70
C SER A 43 -13.34 -4.54 -3.60
N LYS A 44 -13.57 -3.29 -3.20
CA LYS A 44 -14.24 -2.28 -4.04
C LYS A 44 -13.34 -1.71 -5.14
N PHE A 45 -12.06 -2.09 -5.15
CA PHE A 45 -11.02 -1.52 -6.04
C PHE A 45 -10.49 -2.51 -7.06
N ASN A 46 -10.99 -3.76 -7.09
CA ASN A 46 -10.70 -4.70 -8.15
C ASN A 46 -11.99 -5.37 -8.65
N SER A 47 -12.05 -5.66 -9.95
CA SER A 47 -13.17 -6.37 -10.57
C SER A 47 -13.20 -7.86 -10.26
N GLU A 48 -12.15 -8.37 -9.63
CA GLU A 48 -11.91 -9.80 -9.44
C GLU A 48 -12.60 -10.39 -8.22
N ASN A 49 -13.35 -9.60 -7.43
CA ASN A 49 -14.03 -10.05 -6.20
C ASN A 49 -13.08 -10.88 -5.32
N TYR A 50 -11.95 -10.28 -4.97
CA TYR A 50 -10.97 -10.90 -4.09
C TYR A 50 -11.47 -10.89 -2.64
N ASP A 51 -11.61 -12.09 -2.06
CA ASP A 51 -11.82 -12.28 -0.62
C ASP A 51 -10.49 -12.07 0.11
N PHE A 52 -10.45 -11.04 0.96
CA PHE A 52 -9.26 -10.68 1.72
C PHE A 52 -9.39 -11.05 3.20
N VAL A 53 -8.24 -11.16 3.88
CA VAL A 53 -8.23 -11.39 5.33
C VAL A 53 -8.71 -10.13 6.06
N LYS A 54 -9.84 -10.25 6.74
CA LYS A 54 -10.36 -9.21 7.63
C LYS A 54 -9.43 -8.99 8.82
N PHE A 55 -9.35 -7.76 9.32
CA PHE A 55 -8.50 -7.39 10.46
C PHE A 55 -8.80 -8.25 11.71
N SER A 56 -10.07 -8.52 11.97
CA SER A 56 -10.58 -9.40 13.03
C SER A 56 -9.97 -10.82 13.00
N GLN A 57 -9.49 -11.28 11.83
CA GLN A 57 -8.86 -12.58 11.63
C GLN A 57 -7.33 -12.52 11.68
N ILE A 58 -6.71 -11.35 11.50
CA ILE A 58 -5.25 -11.22 11.43
C ILE A 58 -4.59 -11.71 12.72
N GLY A 59 -5.12 -11.29 13.87
CA GLY A 59 -4.54 -11.65 15.17
C GLY A 59 -4.53 -13.16 15.45
N SER A 60 -5.57 -13.89 15.06
CA SER A 60 -5.62 -15.35 15.24
C SER A 60 -4.68 -16.07 14.28
N LYS A 61 -4.66 -15.67 13.00
CA LYS A 61 -3.74 -16.22 11.99
C LYS A 61 -2.27 -16.02 12.37
N LEU A 62 -1.90 -14.82 12.82
CA LEU A 62 -0.52 -14.55 13.27
C LEU A 62 -0.11 -15.42 14.47
N LYS A 63 -1.02 -15.62 15.44
CA LYS A 63 -0.77 -16.51 16.59
C LYS A 63 -0.63 -17.98 16.18
N GLU A 64 -1.34 -18.42 15.15
CA GLU A 64 -1.19 -19.76 14.61
C GLU A 64 0.20 -19.95 13.99
N ILE A 65 0.63 -19.03 13.15
CA ILE A 65 1.98 -19.03 12.55
C ILE A 65 3.06 -19.03 13.64
N GLU A 66 2.92 -18.19 14.67
CA GLU A 66 3.87 -18.11 15.80
C GLU A 66 4.01 -19.46 16.52
N LYS A 67 2.91 -20.21 16.68
CA LYS A 67 2.94 -21.55 17.31
C LYS A 67 3.65 -22.59 16.45
N LEU A 68 3.57 -22.47 15.12
CA LEU A 68 4.14 -23.42 14.17
C LEU A 68 5.64 -23.23 13.94
N SER A 69 6.21 -22.08 14.33
CA SER A 69 7.61 -21.74 14.02
C SER A 69 8.32 -21.05 15.18
N ASN A 70 9.40 -21.65 15.67
CA ASN A 70 10.28 -21.03 16.67
C ASN A 70 11.11 -19.84 16.13
N ARG A 71 10.96 -19.49 14.85
CA ARG A 71 11.61 -18.33 14.21
C ARG A 71 10.74 -17.08 14.24
N VAL A 72 9.44 -17.25 14.45
CA VAL A 72 8.44 -16.18 14.36
C VAL A 72 8.12 -15.70 15.78
N LYS A 73 8.07 -14.38 15.97
CA LYS A 73 7.55 -13.74 17.16
C LYS A 73 6.54 -12.67 16.77
N VAL A 74 5.38 -12.70 17.39
CA VAL A 74 4.32 -11.72 17.19
C VAL A 74 4.22 -10.85 18.43
N GLU A 75 4.34 -9.54 18.25
CA GLU A 75 4.22 -8.55 19.32
C GLU A 75 3.18 -7.51 18.94
N VAL A 76 2.43 -7.00 19.91
CA VAL A 76 1.69 -5.74 19.74
C VAL A 76 2.58 -4.61 20.21
N ARG A 77 2.94 -3.68 19.33
CA ARG A 77 3.85 -2.57 19.64
C ARG A 77 3.19 -1.19 19.64
N GLY A 78 1.87 -1.15 19.53
CA GLY A 78 1.09 0.06 19.60
C GLY A 78 -0.38 -0.21 19.31
N THR A 79 -1.12 0.88 19.17
CA THR A 79 -2.55 0.86 18.95
C THR A 79 -2.90 1.94 17.91
N SER A 80 -3.83 1.65 17.00
CA SER A 80 -4.38 2.64 16.07
C SER A 80 -5.22 3.69 16.80
N ALA A 81 -5.67 4.73 16.07
CA ALA A 81 -6.56 5.76 16.61
C ALA A 81 -7.87 5.17 17.18
N ASP A 82 -8.38 4.10 16.57
CA ASP A 82 -9.63 3.44 16.96
C ASP A 82 -9.43 2.27 17.93
N GLY A 83 -8.24 2.14 18.54
CA GLY A 83 -8.01 1.11 19.55
C GLY A 83 -7.54 -0.25 19.01
N ASN A 84 -7.32 -0.39 17.70
CA ASN A 84 -6.90 -1.66 17.10
C ASN A 84 -5.41 -1.95 17.32
N PRO A 85 -5.00 -3.20 17.62
CA PRO A 85 -3.60 -3.55 17.85
C PRO A 85 -2.73 -3.37 16.58
N LEU A 86 -1.56 -2.76 16.75
CA LEU A 86 -0.52 -2.72 15.72
C LEU A 86 0.45 -3.87 15.92
N TYR A 87 0.31 -4.90 15.09
CA TYR A 87 1.14 -6.09 15.12
C TYR A 87 2.52 -5.85 14.50
N VAL A 88 3.55 -6.39 15.15
CA VAL A 88 4.92 -6.48 14.64
C VAL A 88 5.33 -7.95 14.67
N VAL A 89 5.67 -8.47 13.50
CA VAL A 89 6.16 -9.84 13.34
C VAL A 89 7.66 -9.81 13.11
N THR A 90 8.41 -10.47 14.00
CA THR A 90 9.85 -10.62 13.87
C THR A 90 10.16 -12.05 13.42
N ILE A 91 10.81 -12.20 12.27
CA ILE A 91 11.28 -13.48 11.76
C ILE A 91 12.80 -13.49 11.86
N ALA A 92 13.36 -14.37 12.68
CA ALA A 92 14.80 -14.44 12.93
C ALA A 92 15.29 -15.88 13.10
N ASP A 93 16.61 -16.08 13.10
CA ASP A 93 17.18 -17.33 13.60
C ASP A 93 16.91 -17.42 15.12
N PRO A 94 16.42 -18.56 15.65
CA PRO A 94 16.05 -18.68 17.06
C PRO A 94 17.20 -18.37 18.02
N THR A 95 18.45 -18.63 17.61
CA THR A 95 19.65 -18.37 18.43
C THR A 95 19.97 -16.87 18.58
N THR A 96 19.45 -16.06 17.64
CA THR A 96 19.68 -14.61 17.54
C THR A 96 18.46 -13.77 17.93
N GLN A 97 17.32 -14.42 18.16
CA GLN A 97 16.06 -13.77 18.46
C GLN A 97 16.17 -12.90 19.72
N GLY A 98 15.78 -11.62 19.60
CA GLY A 98 15.92 -10.63 20.67
C GLY A 98 17.31 -9.99 20.81
N LYS A 99 18.35 -10.52 20.15
CA LYS A 99 19.73 -10.01 20.22
C LYS A 99 20.04 -8.98 19.12
N PHE A 100 19.18 -7.98 18.95
CA PHE A 100 19.29 -6.97 17.87
C PHE A 100 20.21 -5.77 18.20
N GLY A 101 21.05 -5.87 19.24
CA GLY A 101 21.92 -4.78 19.69
C GLY A 101 22.88 -4.29 18.61
N LYS A 102 23.62 -5.22 17.99
CA LYS A 102 24.55 -4.94 16.89
C LYS A 102 23.86 -4.28 15.70
N VAL A 103 22.67 -4.77 15.36
CA VAL A 103 21.83 -4.22 14.28
C VAL A 103 21.44 -2.77 14.56
N LYS A 104 20.96 -2.47 15.76
CA LYS A 104 20.61 -1.10 16.18
C LYS A 104 21.82 -0.16 16.18
N ALA A 105 22.96 -0.65 16.66
CA ALA A 105 24.21 0.11 16.67
C ALA A 105 24.67 0.44 15.25
N LEU A 106 24.68 -0.55 14.35
CA LEU A 106 25.03 -0.35 12.94
C LEU A 106 24.09 0.63 12.26
N ARG A 107 22.76 0.51 12.45
CA ARG A 107 21.79 1.47 11.92
C ARG A 107 22.11 2.90 12.36
N LYS A 108 22.42 3.12 13.64
CA LYS A 108 22.82 4.44 14.16
C LYS A 108 24.13 4.93 13.52
N GLN A 109 25.09 4.02 13.32
CA GLN A 109 26.35 4.32 12.66
C GLN A 109 26.16 4.72 11.20
N MET A 110 25.27 4.06 10.46
CA MET A 110 24.96 4.40 9.06
C MET A 110 24.52 5.86 8.91
N PHE A 111 23.74 6.39 9.87
CA PHE A 111 23.34 7.81 9.86
C PHE A 111 24.46 8.77 10.27
N LYS A 112 25.31 8.38 11.23
CA LYS A 112 26.33 9.26 11.81
C LYS A 112 27.63 9.29 11.02
N ASN A 113 28.07 8.13 10.53
CA ASN A 113 29.30 7.96 9.79
C ASN A 113 29.17 6.74 8.84
N PRO A 114 28.66 6.95 7.62
CA PRO A 114 28.46 5.90 6.63
C PRO A 114 29.74 5.11 6.31
N GLY A 115 30.90 5.78 6.23
CA GLY A 115 32.18 5.14 5.92
C GLY A 115 32.60 4.10 6.96
N LYS A 116 32.48 4.43 8.24
CA LYS A 116 32.73 3.45 9.33
C LYS A 116 31.70 2.32 9.35
N ALA A 117 30.46 2.58 8.94
CA ALA A 117 29.46 1.52 8.82
C ALA A 117 29.82 0.54 7.68
N GLN A 118 30.28 1.05 6.53
CA GLN A 118 30.74 0.24 5.42
C GLN A 118 31.97 -0.61 5.78
N GLU A 119 32.97 -0.02 6.43
CA GLU A 119 34.14 -0.74 6.92
C GLU A 119 33.77 -1.85 7.92
N TRP A 120 32.84 -1.55 8.84
CA TRP A 120 32.34 -2.57 9.77
C TRP A 120 31.67 -3.73 9.04
N VAL A 121 30.82 -3.46 8.04
CA VAL A 121 30.17 -4.51 7.23
C VAL A 121 31.21 -5.33 6.47
N ALA A 122 32.22 -4.70 5.86
CA ALA A 122 33.29 -5.40 5.16
C ALA A 122 34.06 -6.37 6.08
N ASN A 123 34.24 -5.98 7.36
CA ASN A 123 34.90 -6.79 8.38
C ASN A 123 33.96 -7.83 9.06
N ASN A 124 32.67 -7.84 8.74
CA ASN A 124 31.68 -8.76 9.34
C ASN A 124 30.82 -9.41 8.23
N PRO A 125 31.41 -10.26 7.36
CA PRO A 125 30.74 -10.78 6.16
C PRO A 125 29.50 -11.64 6.45
N ASP A 126 29.43 -12.27 7.64
CA ASP A 126 28.27 -13.06 8.06
C ASP A 126 27.11 -12.21 8.59
N PHE A 127 27.29 -10.89 8.72
CA PHE A 127 26.26 -10.00 9.21
C PHE A 127 25.05 -10.02 8.27
N LYS A 128 23.86 -10.30 8.83
CA LYS A 128 22.60 -10.24 8.11
C LYS A 128 21.97 -8.87 8.29
N VAL A 129 21.73 -8.20 7.16
CA VAL A 129 21.08 -6.89 7.13
C VAL A 129 19.61 -7.05 7.56
N PRO A 130 19.12 -6.29 8.55
CA PRO A 130 17.70 -6.30 8.88
C PRO A 130 16.89 -5.70 7.73
N ILE A 131 15.76 -6.33 7.41
CA ILE A 131 14.78 -5.78 6.49
C ILE A 131 13.50 -5.51 7.30
N MET A 132 12.89 -4.36 7.08
CA MET A 132 11.57 -4.02 7.63
C MET A 132 10.61 -3.88 6.47
N ILE A 133 9.46 -4.55 6.58
CA ILE A 133 8.37 -4.48 5.60
C ILE A 133 7.15 -3.95 6.35
N ASN A 134 6.59 -2.85 5.86
CA ASN A 134 5.35 -2.29 6.38
C ASN A 134 4.23 -2.61 5.38
N GLY A 135 3.26 -3.42 5.81
CA GLY A 135 2.03 -3.69 5.05
C GLY A 135 0.89 -2.77 5.48
N SER A 136 -0.14 -2.68 4.63
CA SER A 136 -1.44 -2.05 4.96
C SER A 136 -1.39 -0.59 5.44
N ILE A 137 -0.46 0.24 4.94
CA ILE A 137 -0.39 1.66 5.32
C ILE A 137 -1.57 2.50 4.77
N HIS A 138 -2.23 2.03 3.71
CA HIS A 138 -3.49 2.56 3.21
C HIS A 138 -4.60 1.52 3.47
N GLY A 139 -5.63 1.91 4.22
CA GLY A 139 -6.65 0.96 4.74
C GLY A 139 -7.49 0.26 3.67
N THR A 140 -7.51 0.76 2.43
CA THR A 140 -8.26 0.19 1.31
C THR A 140 -7.44 -0.76 0.41
N GLN A 141 -6.14 -0.92 0.69
CA GLN A 141 -5.23 -1.73 -0.14
C GLN A 141 -5.07 -3.16 0.40
N PHE A 142 -6.16 -3.92 0.39
CA PHE A 142 -6.25 -5.25 1.02
C PHE A 142 -5.22 -6.28 0.50
N VAL A 143 -4.88 -6.21 -0.79
CA VAL A 143 -3.89 -7.11 -1.43
C VAL A 143 -2.53 -7.03 -0.73
N VAL A 144 -2.14 -5.86 -0.23
CA VAL A 144 -0.85 -5.69 0.47
C VAL A 144 -0.87 -6.37 1.84
N SER A 145 -2.01 -6.33 2.54
CA SER A 145 -2.20 -7.02 3.83
C SER A 145 -2.02 -8.53 3.65
N ASP A 146 -2.69 -9.09 2.65
CA ASP A 146 -2.70 -10.53 2.43
C ASP A 146 -1.36 -11.02 1.87
N ALA A 147 -0.71 -10.27 0.98
CA ALA A 147 0.64 -10.57 0.53
C ALA A 147 1.65 -10.53 1.70
N THR A 148 1.45 -9.64 2.68
CA THR A 148 2.29 -9.60 3.88
C THR A 148 2.08 -10.84 4.74
N LEU A 149 0.82 -11.29 4.92
CA LEU A 149 0.52 -12.53 5.63
C LEU A 149 1.11 -13.76 4.94
N GLN A 150 0.99 -13.84 3.61
CA GLN A 150 1.59 -14.91 2.81
C GLN A 150 3.12 -14.95 2.99
N LEU A 151 3.78 -13.79 2.93
CA LEU A 151 5.23 -13.71 3.13
C LEU A 151 5.67 -14.21 4.52
N ILE A 152 4.84 -14.03 5.54
CA ILE A 152 5.11 -14.50 6.91
C ILE A 152 4.98 -16.02 7.03
N GLY A 153 4.12 -16.65 6.23
CA GLY A 153 3.90 -18.10 6.25
C GLY A 153 2.43 -18.52 6.14
N PHE A 154 1.60 -17.71 5.51
CA PHE A 154 0.23 -18.06 5.14
C PHE A 154 0.19 -18.70 3.74
#